data_AF-A0A6J7GDH2-F1
#
_entry.id   AF-A0A6J7GDH2-F1
#
_cell.length_a   1.000
_cell.length_b   1.000
_cell.length_c   1.000
_cell.angle_alpha   90.00
_cell.angle_beta   90.00
_cell.angle_gamma   90.00
#
_symmetry.space_group_name_H-M   'P 1'
#
loop_
_entity.id
_entity.type
_entity.pdbx_description
1 polymer ?
#
loop_
_entity_poly.entity_id
_entity_poly.type
_entity_poly.pdbx_seq_one_letter_code
_entity_poly.pdbx_strand_id
1 'polypeptide(L)'
;MELGLSAPIFVDMRGPNAYHSATHTGLYENIIGLGKAVKKGEVIGLIHEMDHPDTPAVQIFAQQDGVVGVMRGFPRVTPGDVVAVIGKPYSTTDEMPENI
;
A
#
# COMPACT_ATOMS: atom_id res chain seq x y z
N MET A 1 -18.04 -9.24 25.87
CA MET A 1 -16.69 -8.75 26.23
C MET A 1 -16.33 -7.71 25.19
N GLU A 2 -16.14 -6.46 25.59
CA GLU A 2 -15.72 -5.39 24.69
C GLU A 2 -14.22 -5.60 24.37
N LEU A 3 -13.85 -5.61 23.09
CA LEU A 3 -12.52 -6.02 22.63
C LEU A 3 -11.41 -5.00 22.92
N GLY A 4 -11.73 -3.83 23.49
CA GLY A 4 -10.76 -2.76 23.79
C GLY A 4 -10.07 -2.18 22.56
N LEU A 5 -10.68 -2.32 21.37
CA LEU A 5 -10.12 -1.85 20.11
C LEU A 5 -10.39 -0.35 19.92
N SER A 6 -9.51 0.30 19.18
CA SER A 6 -9.75 1.66 18.69
C SER A 6 -10.99 1.70 17.80
N ALA A 7 -11.58 2.90 17.67
CA ALA A 7 -12.65 3.13 16.70
C ALA A 7 -12.21 2.66 15.29
N PRO A 8 -13.12 2.01 14.53
CA PRO A 8 -12.81 1.61 13.17
C PRO A 8 -12.58 2.84 12.29
N ILE A 9 -11.78 2.64 11.24
CA ILE A 9 -11.68 3.58 10.13
C ILE A 9 -12.17 2.87 8.86
N PHE A 10 -12.80 3.61 7.97
CA PHE A 10 -13.22 3.14 6.66
C PHE A 10 -12.23 3.66 5.62
N VAL A 11 -11.71 2.80 4.76
CA VAL A 11 -10.68 3.19 3.78
C VAL A 11 -11.27 3.09 2.38
N ASP A 12 -11.41 4.23 1.71
CA ASP A 12 -11.80 4.28 0.31
C ASP A 12 -10.58 4.03 -0.58
N MET A 13 -10.46 2.79 -1.05
CA MET A 13 -9.36 2.33 -1.89
C MET A 13 -9.59 2.56 -3.39
N ARG A 14 -10.63 3.33 -3.72
CA ARG A 14 -10.94 3.69 -5.08
C ARG A 14 -10.15 4.93 -5.51
N GLY A 15 -9.82 4.99 -6.80
CA GLY A 15 -9.21 6.17 -7.40
C GLY A 15 -7.98 5.87 -8.24
N PRO A 16 -7.56 6.82 -9.10
CA PRO A 16 -6.52 6.60 -10.09
C PRO A 16 -5.13 6.40 -9.47
N ASN A 17 -4.88 6.92 -8.27
CA ASN A 17 -3.58 6.84 -7.57
C ASN A 17 -3.57 5.81 -6.43
N ALA A 18 -4.61 4.98 -6.30
CA ALA A 18 -4.72 4.03 -5.21
C ALA A 18 -3.78 2.82 -5.39
N TYR A 19 -3.56 2.41 -6.64
CA TYR A 19 -2.87 1.17 -6.98
C TYR A 19 -1.38 1.41 -7.19
N HIS A 20 -0.56 0.72 -6.40
CA HIS A 20 0.89 0.77 -6.48
C HIS A 20 1.36 -0.55 -7.04
N SER A 21 1.89 -0.53 -8.26
CA SER A 21 2.33 -1.73 -8.97
C SER A 21 3.83 -1.89 -8.88
N ALA A 22 4.29 -3.14 -8.86
CA ALA A 22 5.69 -3.46 -9.03
C ALA A 22 6.17 -2.96 -10.40
N THR A 23 7.36 -2.38 -10.42
CA THR A 23 8.02 -1.88 -11.63
C THR A 23 9.09 -2.84 -12.15
N HIS A 24 9.50 -3.81 -11.32
CA HIS A 24 10.57 -4.76 -11.59
C HIS A 24 10.18 -6.16 -11.10
N THR A 25 10.81 -7.18 -11.68
CA THR A 25 10.75 -8.55 -11.14
C THR A 25 11.69 -8.67 -9.94
N GLY A 26 11.26 -9.33 -8.87
CA GLY A 26 12.12 -9.50 -7.69
C GLY A 26 11.36 -9.96 -6.45
N LEU A 27 11.98 -9.78 -5.30
CA LEU A 27 11.36 -9.99 -3.99
C LEU A 27 10.86 -8.65 -3.44
N TYR A 28 9.55 -8.52 -3.24
CA TYR A 28 8.95 -7.33 -2.67
C TYR A 28 8.94 -7.38 -1.13
N GLU A 29 9.44 -6.31 -0.53
CA GLU A 29 9.42 -6.04 0.90
C GLU A 29 8.41 -4.92 1.20
N ASN A 30 7.52 -5.18 2.16
CA ASN A 30 6.62 -4.15 2.68
C ASN A 30 7.38 -3.28 3.70
N ILE A 31 7.56 -1.99 3.43
CA ILE A 31 8.19 -1.06 4.37
C ILE A 31 7.16 -0.47 5.34
N ILE A 32 5.92 -0.30 4.87
CA ILE A 32 4.80 0.18 5.68
C ILE A 32 3.75 -0.92 5.84
N GLY A 33 3.30 -1.11 7.08
CA GLY A 33 2.30 -2.13 7.42
C GLY A 33 0.86 -1.74 7.08
N LEU A 34 -0.01 -2.75 7.01
CA LEU A 34 -1.46 -2.59 6.85
C LEU A 34 -2.04 -1.65 7.92
N GLY A 35 -2.97 -0.78 7.51
CA GLY A 35 -3.66 0.15 8.40
C GLY A 35 -2.82 1.37 8.83
N LYS A 36 -1.58 1.51 8.34
CA LYS A 36 -0.75 2.68 8.62
C LYS A 36 -1.02 3.80 7.62
N ALA A 37 -0.96 5.04 8.13
CA ALA A 37 -1.03 6.23 7.31
C ALA A 37 0.30 6.46 6.58
N VAL A 38 0.23 7.02 5.38
CA VAL A 38 1.38 7.37 4.54
C VAL A 38 1.17 8.73 3.88
N LYS A 39 2.28 9.36 3.50
CA LYS A 39 2.29 10.58 2.69
C LYS A 39 2.71 10.31 1.26
N LYS A 40 2.17 11.08 0.32
CA LYS A 40 2.63 11.05 -1.08
C LYS A 40 4.14 11.26 -1.14
N GLY A 41 4.83 10.40 -1.89
CA GLY A 41 6.28 10.40 -2.03
C GLY A 41 7.02 9.62 -0.95
N GLU A 42 6.34 9.07 0.05
CA GLU A 42 6.94 8.17 1.04
C GLU A 42 7.26 6.81 0.41
N VAL A 43 8.37 6.19 0.81
CA VAL A 43 8.72 4.82 0.37
C VAL A 43 7.83 3.83 1.12
N ILE A 44 7.04 3.05 0.38
CA ILE A 44 6.09 2.08 0.93
C ILE A 44 6.54 0.63 0.75
N GLY A 45 7.50 0.41 -0.13
CA GLY A 45 8.03 -0.92 -0.42
C GLY A 45 9.34 -0.87 -1.18
N LEU A 46 10.04 -2.00 -1.17
CA LEU A 46 11.28 -2.23 -1.91
C LEU A 46 11.13 -3.47 -2.78
N ILE A 47 11.76 -3.47 -3.95
CA ILE A 47 11.91 -4.65 -4.80
C ILE A 47 13.40 -4.99 -4.86
N HIS A 48 13.75 -6.14 -4.30
CA HIS A 48 15.12 -6.68 -4.28
C HIS A 48 15.35 -7.61 -5.46
N GLU A 49 16.48 -7.44 -6.14
CA GLU A 49 16.92 -8.37 -7.17
C GLU A 49 17.44 -9.65 -6.52
N MET A 50 16.91 -10.81 -6.93
CA MET A 50 17.23 -12.08 -6.26
C MET A 50 18.60 -12.65 -6.66
N ASP A 51 19.06 -12.37 -7.88
CA ASP A 51 20.29 -12.95 -8.42
C ASP A 51 21.52 -12.07 -8.16
N HIS A 52 21.33 -10.78 -7.89
CA HIS A 52 22.40 -9.83 -7.59
C HIS A 52 22.04 -9.02 -6.33
N PRO A 53 22.27 -9.56 -5.12
CA PRO A 53 21.84 -8.94 -3.86
C PRO A 53 22.55 -7.62 -3.53
N ASP A 54 23.68 -7.32 -4.18
CA ASP A 54 24.39 -6.05 -4.04
C ASP A 54 23.73 -4.91 -4.84
N THR A 55 22.83 -5.24 -5.79
CA THR A 55 22.05 -4.25 -6.53
C THR A 55 21.12 -3.51 -5.56
N PRO A 56 21.18 -2.17 -5.48
CA PRO A 56 20.27 -1.41 -4.63
C PRO A 56 18.81 -1.70 -4.97
N ALA A 57 17.99 -1.93 -3.94
CA ALA A 57 16.58 -2.23 -4.12
C ALA A 57 15.82 -1.08 -4.78
N VAL A 58 14.88 -1.43 -5.66
CA VAL A 58 14.02 -0.44 -6.31
C VAL A 58 12.92 0.00 -5.34
N GLN A 59 12.81 1.30 -5.13
CA GLN A 59 11.80 1.89 -4.25
C GLN A 59 10.44 2.01 -4.94
N ILE A 60 9.37 1.66 -4.21
CA ILE A 60 8.00 1.99 -4.56
C ILE A 60 7.55 3.14 -3.67
N PHE A 61 7.11 4.24 -4.29
CA PHE A 61 6.66 5.45 -3.60
C PHE A 61 5.13 5.54 -3.58
N ALA A 62 4.58 6.03 -2.47
CA ALA A 62 3.17 6.38 -2.39
C ALA A 62 2.80 7.49 -3.39
N GLN A 63 1.77 7.26 -4.19
CA GLN A 63 1.26 8.18 -5.20
C GLN A 63 0.23 9.17 -4.62
N GLN A 64 -0.28 8.89 -3.42
CA GLN A 64 -1.19 9.74 -2.67
C GLN A 64 -1.02 9.61 -1.16
N ASP A 65 -1.53 10.59 -0.43
CA ASP A 65 -1.75 10.49 1.01
C ASP A 65 -2.87 9.46 1.27
N GLY A 66 -2.78 8.72 2.38
CA GLY A 66 -3.84 7.82 2.76
C GLY A 66 -3.43 6.79 3.79
N VAL A 67 -4.16 5.67 3.81
CA VAL A 67 -3.91 4.51 4.65
C VAL A 67 -3.70 3.28 3.76
N VAL A 68 -2.72 2.44 4.11
CA VAL A 68 -2.50 1.16 3.45
C VAL A 68 -3.68 0.22 3.74
N GLY A 69 -4.55 0.01 2.75
CA GLY A 69 -5.74 -0.85 2.87
C GLY A 69 -5.53 -2.25 2.31
N VAL A 70 -4.57 -2.42 1.37
CA VAL A 70 -4.10 -3.72 0.90
C VAL A 70 -2.58 -3.70 0.85
N MET A 71 -1.96 -4.78 1.28
CA MET A 71 -0.53 -5.02 1.14
C MET A 71 -0.29 -6.41 0.55
N ARG A 72 0.82 -6.59 -0.15
CA ARG A 72 1.13 -7.86 -0.79
C ARG A 72 1.58 -8.91 0.22
N GLY A 73 0.94 -10.08 0.16
CA GLY A 73 1.28 -11.23 1.01
C GLY A 73 2.37 -12.14 0.45
N PHE A 74 2.32 -12.47 -0.85
CA PHE A 74 3.35 -13.29 -1.48
C PHE A 74 4.52 -12.41 -1.97
N PRO A 75 5.79 -12.68 -1.62
CA PRO A 75 6.86 -11.72 -1.90
C PRO A 75 7.31 -11.60 -3.37
N ARG A 76 7.31 -12.66 -4.18
CA ARG A 76 7.88 -12.59 -5.55
C ARG A 76 6.99 -11.81 -6.50
N VAL A 77 7.45 -10.69 -7.07
CA VAL A 77 6.70 -9.82 -7.99
C VAL A 77 7.21 -9.91 -9.42
N THR A 78 6.33 -9.56 -10.35
CA THR A 78 6.68 -9.14 -11.72
C THR A 78 6.05 -7.78 -12.03
N PRO A 79 6.53 -7.02 -13.04
CA PRO A 79 5.96 -5.73 -13.39
C PRO A 79 4.45 -5.79 -13.62
N GLY A 80 3.71 -4.88 -12.98
CA GLY A 80 2.25 -4.83 -13.04
C GLY A 80 1.53 -5.55 -11.89
N ASP A 81 2.23 -6.37 -11.10
CA ASP A 81 1.65 -6.91 -9.86
C ASP A 81 1.34 -5.76 -8.90
N VAL A 82 0.11 -5.65 -8.42
CA VAL A 82 -0.26 -4.66 -7.40
C VAL A 82 0.34 -5.07 -6.05
N VAL A 83 1.19 -4.22 -5.49
CA VAL A 83 1.94 -4.48 -4.26
C VAL A 83 1.38 -3.78 -3.03
N ALA A 84 0.67 -2.67 -3.25
CA ALA A 84 -0.08 -1.97 -2.21
C ALA A 84 -1.28 -1.23 -2.81
N VAL A 85 -2.34 -1.09 -2.01
CA VAL A 85 -3.45 -0.18 -2.30
C VAL A 85 -3.60 0.80 -1.15
N ILE A 86 -3.45 2.09 -1.45
CA ILE A 86 -3.55 3.18 -0.48
C ILE A 86 -4.85 3.92 -0.75
N GLY A 87 -5.66 4.10 0.29
CA GLY A 87 -6.97 4.74 0.17
C GLY A 87 -7.16 5.87 1.17
N LYS A 88 -8.20 6.68 0.95
CA LYS A 88 -8.55 7.78 1.84
C LYS A 88 -9.31 7.26 3.07
N PRO A 89 -8.90 7.61 4.30
CA PRO A 89 -9.61 7.19 5.50
C PRO A 89 -10.82 8.09 5.80
N TYR A 90 -11.85 7.49 6.39
CA TYR A 90 -13.10 8.10 6.83
C TYR A 90 -13.52 7.54 8.20
N SER A 91 -14.24 8.34 8.99
CA SER A 91 -14.71 7.92 10.32
C SER A 91 -16.05 7.19 10.26
N THR A 92 -16.80 7.37 9.18
CA THR A 92 -18.09 6.71 8.90
C THR A 92 -18.22 6.46 7.39
N THR A 93 -19.04 5.47 7.01
CA THR A 93 -19.35 5.20 5.61
C THR A 93 -20.20 6.30 4.96
N ASP A 94 -20.94 7.09 5.76
CA ASP A 94 -21.78 8.19 5.25
C ASP A 94 -20.96 9.33 4.62
N GLU A 95 -19.67 9.43 4.96
CA GLU A 95 -18.73 10.41 4.41
C GLU A 95 -18.06 9.94 3.11
N MET A 96 -18.20 8.65 2.77
CA MET A 96 -17.59 8.09 1.57
C MET A 96 -18.38 8.54 0.33
N PRO A 97 -17.71 8.97 -0.75
CA PRO A 97 -18.40 9.36 -1.97
C PRO A 97 -19.11 8.15 -2.60
N GLU A 98 -20.31 8.34 -3.16
CA GLU A 98 -21.01 7.25 -3.85
C GLU A 98 -20.21 6.74 -5.06
N ASN A 99 -19.58 7.65 -5.81
CA ASN A 99 -18.82 7.38 -7.04
C ASN A 99 -17.42 8.01 -7.03
N ILE A 100 -16.54 7.51 -7.91
CA ILE A 100 -15.15 7.98 -8.12
C ILE A 100 -15.13 9.01 -9.24
#